data_AF-A0A923QM25-F1
#
_entry.id   AF-A0A923QM25-F1
#
_cell.length_a   1.000
_cell.length_b   1.000
_cell.length_c   1.000
_cell.angle_alpha   90.00
_cell.angle_beta   90.00
_cell.angle_gamma   90.00
#
_symmetry.space_group_name_H-M   'P 1'
#
loop_
_entity.id
_entity.type
_entity.pdbx_description
1 polymer ?
#
loop_
_entity_poly.entity_id
_entity_poly.type
_entity_poly.pdbx_seq_one_letter_code
_entity_poly.pdbx_strand_id
1 'polypeptide(L)' 'MSPIHQPPTYPKNTWYVAATPDEIDEKPLGRTICDEKIVFYRPGAGRVAALEDFCPH' A
#
# COMPACT_ATOMS: atom_id res chain seq x y z
N MET A 1 7.87 -9.86 33.03
CA MET A 1 7.85 -10.61 31.76
C MET A 1 7.51 -9.62 30.66
N SER A 2 8.52 -8.98 30.06
CA SER A 2 8.31 -8.02 28.98
C SER A 2 7.90 -8.77 27.72
N PRO A 3 6.94 -8.27 26.91
CA PRO A 3 6.61 -8.91 25.66
C PRO A 3 7.84 -8.84 24.76
N ILE A 4 8.31 -10.00 24.35
CA ILE A 4 9.36 -10.17 23.35
C ILE A 4 8.83 -9.44 22.11
N HIS A 5 9.59 -8.49 21.58
CA HIS A 5 9.29 -7.84 20.30
C HIS A 5 9.16 -8.93 19.25
N GLN A 6 7.92 -9.32 18.93
CA GLN A 6 7.66 -10.28 17.87
C GLN A 6 8.05 -9.62 16.56
N PRO A 7 8.81 -10.32 15.70
CA PRO A 7 9.09 -9.79 14.38
C PRO A 7 7.76 -9.57 13.63
N PRO A 8 7.68 -8.56 12.75
CA PRO A 8 6.49 -8.34 11.94
C PRO A 8 6.08 -9.62 11.20
N THR A 9 4.78 -9.86 11.12
CA THR A 9 4.17 -11.10 10.56
C THR A 9 4.53 -11.33 9.09
N TYR A 10 5.06 -10.32 8.42
CA TYR A 10 5.40 -10.28 7.01
C TYR A 10 6.75 -9.56 6.80
N PRO A 11 7.59 -10.01 5.84
CA PRO A 11 8.86 -9.35 5.53
C PRO A 11 8.64 -7.89 5.09
N LYS A 12 9.31 -6.94 5.73
CA LYS A 12 9.40 -5.55 5.26
C LYS A 12 10.64 -5.38 4.35
N ASN A 13 10.71 -4.28 3.60
CA ASN A 13 11.79 -3.99 2.63
C ASN A 13 11.92 -5.02 1.50
N THR A 14 10.78 -5.52 1.02
CA THR A 14 10.69 -6.39 -0.16
C THR A 14 9.52 -5.95 -1.04
N TRP A 15 9.53 -6.40 -2.29
CA TRP A 15 8.47 -6.11 -3.25
C TRP A 15 7.27 -7.03 -3.06
N TYR A 16 6.07 -6.45 -3.09
CA TYR A 16 4.78 -7.16 -3.11
C TYR A 16 3.98 -6.72 -4.33
N VAL A 17 3.24 -7.65 -4.95
CA VAL A 17 2.24 -7.29 -5.95
C VAL A 17 1.04 -6.68 -5.23
N ALA A 18 0.78 -5.40 -5.47
CA ALA A 18 -0.30 -4.67 -4.79
C ALA A 18 -1.62 -4.66 -5.59
N ALA A 19 -1.52 -4.68 -6.92
CA ALA A 19 -2.63 -4.68 -7.86
C ALA A 19 -2.15 -5.07 -9.26
N THR A 20 -3.07 -5.54 -10.09
CA THR A 20 -2.89 -5.62 -11.56
C THR A 20 -3.11 -4.24 -12.21
N PRO A 21 -2.64 -4.01 -13.45
CA PRO A 21 -2.83 -2.73 -14.12
C PRO A 21 -4.29 -2.31 -14.27
N ASP A 22 -5.20 -3.26 -14.52
CA ASP A 22 -6.62 -2.98 -14.77
C ASP A 22 -7.42 -2.69 -13.49
N GLU A 23 -6.89 -3.02 -12.31
CA GLU A 23 -7.51 -2.66 -11.03
C GLU A 23 -7.32 -1.19 -10.65
N ILE A 24 -6.27 -0.54 -11.17
CA ILE A 24 -6.00 0.88 -10.94
C ILE A 24 -6.63 1.65 -12.09
N ASP A 25 -7.88 2.06 -11.88
CA ASP A 25 -8.71 2.76 -12.85
C ASP A 25 -8.79 4.28 -12.55
N GLU A 26 -9.82 4.97 -13.05
CA GLU A 26 -10.07 6.40 -12.83
C GLU A 26 -10.19 6.79 -11.36
N LYS A 27 -10.72 5.90 -10.51
CA LYS A 27 -10.86 6.13 -9.07
C LYS A 27 -9.66 5.55 -8.29
N PRO A 28 -9.21 6.22 -7.21
CA PRO A 28 -8.17 5.66 -6.35
C PRO A 28 -8.57 4.30 -5.76
N LEU A 29 -7.59 3.40 -5.65
CA LEU A 29 -7.73 2.04 -5.16
C LEU A 29 -7.09 1.91 -3.77
N GLY A 30 -7.91 1.70 -2.74
CA GLY A 30 -7.44 1.40 -1.39
C GLY A 30 -7.04 -0.07 -1.22
N ARG A 31 -5.92 -0.33 -0.52
CA ARG A 31 -5.46 -1.65 -0.08
C ARG A 31 -4.83 -1.56 1.31
N THR A 32 -4.92 -2.66 2.06
CA THR A 32 -4.09 -2.87 3.25
C THR A 32 -3.04 -3.92 2.91
N ILE A 33 -1.75 -3.55 3.00
CA ILE A 33 -0.63 -4.44 2.68
C ILE A 33 0.35 -4.36 3.84
N CYS A 34 0.73 -5.50 4.42
CA CYS A 34 1.61 -5.53 5.59
C CYS A 34 1.10 -4.61 6.73
N ASP A 35 -0.22 -4.63 6.96
CA ASP A 35 -1.00 -3.77 7.88
C ASP A 35 -0.89 -2.25 7.62
N GLU A 36 -0.26 -1.80 6.55
CA GLU A 36 -0.22 -0.40 6.12
C GLU A 36 -1.39 -0.11 5.17
N LYS A 37 -2.13 0.98 5.40
CA LYS A 37 -3.19 1.44 4.48
C LYS A 37 -2.60 2.28 3.37
N ILE A 38 -2.76 1.84 2.13
CA ILE A 38 -2.15 2.44 0.96
C ILE A 38 -3.23 2.72 -0.08
N VAL A 39 -3.20 3.91 -0.69
CA VAL A 39 -4.04 4.27 -1.82
C VAL A 39 -3.20 4.37 -3.09
N PHE A 40 -3.64 3.67 -4.14
CA PHE A 40 -3.04 3.69 -5.47
C PHE A 40 -3.89 4.50 -6.44
N TYR A 41 -3.28 5.30 -7.31
CA TYR A 41 -4.02 6.05 -8.33
C TYR A 41 -3.15 6.37 -9.56
N ARG A 42 -3.78 6.81 -10.66
CA ARG A 42 -3.10 7.27 -11.87
C ARG A 42 -3.02 8.80 -11.90
N PRO A 43 -1.84 9.41 -11.61
CA PRO A 43 -1.68 10.86 -11.73
C PRO A 43 -1.57 11.33 -13.19
N GLY A 44 -1.47 10.40 -14.14
CA GLY A 44 -1.36 10.66 -15.57
C GLY A 44 -1.16 9.36 -16.36
N ALA A 45 -1.23 9.46 -17.69
CA ALA A 45 -1.12 8.30 -18.57
C ALA A 45 0.18 7.51 -18.33
N GLY A 46 0.05 6.18 -18.21
CA GLY A 46 1.17 5.26 -17.97
C GLY A 46 1.84 5.38 -16.59
N ARG A 47 1.32 6.20 -15.68
CA ARG A 47 1.86 6.38 -14.33
C ARG A 47 0.97 5.73 -13.28
N VAL A 48 1.60 5.29 -12.19
CA VAL A 48 0.96 4.83 -10.96
C VAL A 48 1.68 5.49 -9.79
N ALA A 49 0.92 5.96 -8.81
CA ALA A 49 1.43 6.45 -7.54
C ALA A 49 0.80 5.65 -6.39
N ALA A 50 1.51 5.59 -5.27
CA ALA A 50 1.05 4.99 -4.01
C ALA A 50 1.30 6.00 -2.89
N LEU A 51 0.27 6.28 -2.09
CA LEU A 51 0.33 7.16 -0.92
C LEU A 51 -0.21 6.41 0.29
N GLU A 52 0.08 6.91 1.49
CA GLU A 52 -0.69 6.50 2.66
C GLU A 52 -2.17 6.87 2.43
N ASP A 53 -3.08 5.97 2.74
CA ASP A 53 -4.53 6.21 2.61
C ASP A 53 -5.03 7.05 3.80
N PHE A 54 -4.47 8.25 3.90
CA PHE A 54 -4.67 9.21 4.97
C PHE A 54 -4.44 10.63 4.44
N CYS A 55 -5.29 11.57 4.87
CA CYS A 55 -5.12 12.99 4.56
C CYS A 55 -4.32 13.66 5.69
N PRO A 56 -3.20 14.33 5.41
CA PRO A 56 -2.35 14.96 6.44
C PRO A 56 -2.88 16.30 6.95
N HIS A 57 -3.97 16.84 6.39
CA HIS A 57 -4.68 17.99 6.95
C HIS A 57 -5.34 17.62 8.28
#